data_AF-A0A1G9RKZ9-F1
#
_entry.id   AF-A0A1G9RKZ9-F1
#
_cell.length_a   1.000
_cell.length_b   1.000
_cell.length_c   1.000
_cell.angle_alpha   90.00
_cell.angle_beta   90.00
_cell.angle_gamma   90.00
#
_symmetry.space_group_name_H-M   'P 1'
#
loop_
_entity.id
_entity.type
_entity.pdbx_description
1 polymer ?
#
loop_
_entity_poly.entity_id
_entity_poly.type
_entity_poly.pdbx_seq_one_letter_code
_entity_poly.pdbx_strand_id
1 'polypeptide(L)'
;MALPASTATAVRPKKRLATWQLALLGGLLFIGHVLIFVGMGCATGQMPPDLPDTWMGRLDGAVFFSIYTAIGATLVRLAEQVGTWVRYPAALLASVGMACGLAGSMVMVLDLHVHVMQSLPLGPGILLLFVSALLVGGTGWANRRIGRPVCVGLMLFALSTVPLAMAFPMLEPWLPMYVLYDFHFLPVGLGWIALAWQLRREEILSASR
;
A
#
# COMPACT_ATOMS: atom_id res chain seq x y z
N MET A 1 30.98 45.78 -22.02
CA MET A 1 30.77 45.44 -20.60
C MET A 1 30.11 44.06 -20.56
N ALA A 2 30.85 43.01 -20.21
CA ALA A 2 30.33 41.64 -20.17
C ALA A 2 29.75 41.36 -18.77
N LEU A 3 28.52 40.86 -18.72
CA LEU A 3 27.90 40.42 -17.47
C LEU A 3 28.56 39.12 -16.97
N PRO A 4 28.79 38.96 -15.66
CA PRO A 4 29.37 37.74 -15.12
C PRO A 4 28.37 36.58 -15.26
N ALA A 5 28.88 35.44 -15.72
CA ALA A 5 28.14 34.19 -15.78
C ALA A 5 27.68 33.79 -14.38
N SER A 6 26.36 33.83 -14.16
CA SER A 6 25.72 33.28 -12.98
C SER A 6 26.04 31.79 -12.90
N THR A 7 26.92 31.41 -11.97
CA THR A 7 27.09 30.04 -11.53
C THR A 7 25.84 29.63 -10.76
N ALA A 8 24.80 29.25 -11.48
CA ALA A 8 23.70 28.48 -10.93
C ALA A 8 24.30 27.17 -10.39
N THR A 9 24.58 27.12 -9.10
CA THR A 9 24.87 25.89 -8.39
C THR A 9 23.71 24.95 -8.63
N ALA A 10 23.91 23.96 -9.49
CA ALA A 10 22.98 22.87 -9.71
C ALA A 10 22.82 22.15 -8.36
N VAL A 11 21.77 22.51 -7.63
CA VAL A 11 21.33 21.78 -6.44
C VAL A 11 21.03 20.37 -6.93
N ARG A 12 21.96 19.44 -6.69
CA ARG A 12 21.74 18.03 -7.01
C ARG A 12 20.43 17.63 -6.33
N PRO A 13 19.42 17.14 -7.07
CA PRO A 13 18.15 16.79 -6.48
C PRO A 13 18.41 15.77 -5.37
N LYS A 14 17.94 16.07 -4.15
CA LYS A 14 17.96 15.13 -3.03
C LYS A 14 17.42 13.78 -3.54
N LYS A 15 18.11 12.68 -3.22
CA LYS A 15 17.65 11.31 -3.52
C LYS A 15 16.26 11.11 -2.91
N ARG A 16 15.21 11.43 -3.67
CA ARG A 16 13.83 11.11 -3.33
C ARG A 16 13.76 9.58 -3.29
N LEU A 17 13.18 9.02 -2.23
CA LEU A 17 12.97 7.57 -2.10
C LEU A 17 12.33 7.04 -3.39
N ALA A 18 12.84 5.98 -3.99
CA ALA A 18 12.33 5.54 -5.29
C ALA A 18 10.93 4.90 -5.13
N THR A 19 10.04 5.08 -6.10
CA THR A 19 8.64 4.63 -5.96
C THR A 19 8.55 3.12 -5.81
N TRP A 20 9.46 2.38 -6.47
CA TRP A 20 9.55 0.93 -6.29
C TRP A 20 9.95 0.51 -4.88
N GLN A 21 10.69 1.31 -4.12
CA GLN A 21 11.09 0.97 -2.75
C GLN A 21 9.87 0.97 -1.82
N LEU A 22 8.96 1.92 -2.02
CA LEU A 22 7.69 1.99 -1.29
C LEU A 22 6.78 0.81 -1.64
N ALA A 23 6.68 0.48 -2.94
CA ALA A 23 5.92 -0.69 -3.39
C ALA A 23 6.49 -2.00 -2.83
N LEU A 24 7.82 -2.13 -2.82
CA LEU A 24 8.51 -3.30 -2.27
C LEU A 24 8.27 -3.41 -0.76
N LEU A 25 8.38 -2.30 -0.03
CA LEU A 25 8.09 -2.26 1.40
C LEU A 25 6.65 -2.71 1.68
N GLY A 26 5.66 -2.20 0.93
CA GLY A 26 4.27 -2.63 1.07
C GLY A 26 4.08 -4.14 0.84
N GLY A 27 4.71 -4.68 -0.21
CA GLY A 27 4.66 -6.11 -0.52
C GLY A 27 5.34 -6.98 0.55
N LEU A 28 6.49 -6.56 1.08
CA LEU A 28 7.19 -7.26 2.16
C LEU A 28 6.40 -7.20 3.48
N LEU A 29 5.76 -6.07 3.79
CA LEU A 29 4.90 -5.95 4.97
C LEU A 29 3.67 -6.85 4.87
N PHE A 30 3.06 -7.02 3.68
CA PHE A 30 2.00 -8.03 3.47
C PHE A 30 2.50 -9.44 3.78
N ILE A 31 3.67 -9.83 3.27
CA ILE A 31 4.23 -11.16 3.57
C ILE A 31 4.50 -11.31 5.06
N GLY A 32 5.09 -10.29 5.70
CA GLY A 32 5.34 -10.29 7.14
C GLY A 32 4.04 -10.47 7.95
N HIS A 33 2.99 -9.73 7.59
CA HIS A 33 1.65 -9.86 8.17
C HIS A 33 1.11 -11.29 8.04
N VAL A 34 1.18 -11.88 6.84
CA VAL A 34 0.78 -13.27 6.60
C VAL A 34 1.57 -14.25 7.47
N LEU A 35 2.90 -14.10 7.56
CA LEU A 35 3.73 -15.00 8.35
C LEU A 35 3.40 -14.92 9.85
N ILE A 36 3.09 -13.72 10.37
CA ILE A 36 2.63 -13.55 11.75
C ILE A 36 1.27 -14.24 11.96
N PHE A 37 0.33 -14.02 11.03
CA PHE A 37 -1.00 -14.64 11.05
C PHE A 37 -0.94 -16.16 11.03
N VAL A 38 -0.23 -16.76 10.07
CA VAL A 38 -0.10 -18.21 9.92
C VAL A 38 0.67 -18.79 11.09
N GLY A 39 1.76 -18.15 11.51
CA GLY A 39 2.58 -18.60 12.64
C GLY A 39 1.79 -18.64 13.94
N MET A 40 1.02 -17.60 14.25
CA MET A 40 0.13 -17.61 15.42
C MET A 40 -1.02 -18.60 15.27
N GLY A 41 -1.72 -18.60 14.13
CA GLY A 41 -2.83 -19.50 13.89
C GLY A 41 -2.43 -20.98 14.07
N CYS A 42 -1.23 -21.35 13.61
CA CYS A 42 -0.68 -22.69 13.81
C CYS A 42 -0.28 -22.97 15.28
N ALA A 43 0.25 -21.98 16.00
CA ALA A 43 0.74 -22.17 17.36
C ALA A 43 -0.36 -22.15 18.43
N THR A 44 -1.39 -21.32 18.26
CA THR A 44 -2.41 -21.05 19.29
C THR A 44 -3.82 -21.44 18.86
N GLY A 45 -4.05 -21.69 17.57
CA GLY A 45 -5.41 -21.85 17.02
C GLY A 45 -6.23 -20.56 17.01
N GLN A 46 -5.64 -19.42 17.39
CA GLN A 46 -6.30 -18.11 17.51
C GLN A 46 -5.70 -17.13 16.50
N MET A 47 -6.46 -16.11 16.09
CA MET A 47 -5.98 -15.07 15.17
C MET A 47 -5.51 -13.82 15.92
N PRO A 48 -4.56 -13.03 15.36
CA PRO A 48 -4.16 -11.76 15.95
C PRO A 48 -5.32 -10.79 16.27
N PRO A 49 -6.36 -10.66 15.41
CA PRO A 49 -7.55 -9.86 15.72
C PRO A 49 -8.34 -10.32 16.94
N ASP A 50 -8.25 -11.60 17.32
CA ASP A 50 -8.92 -12.14 18.51
C ASP A 50 -8.11 -11.88 19.79
N LEU A 51 -6.86 -11.45 19.63
CA LEU A 51 -5.90 -11.19 20.70
C LEU A 51 -5.26 -9.79 20.58
N PRO A 52 -6.05 -8.71 20.39
CA PRO A 52 -5.51 -7.38 20.10
C PRO A 52 -4.67 -6.84 21.26
N ASP A 53 -4.93 -7.28 22.48
CA ASP A 53 -4.23 -6.84 23.68
C ASP A 53 -2.86 -7.52 23.86
N THR A 54 -2.56 -8.58 23.11
CA THR A 54 -1.27 -9.26 23.17
C THR A 54 -0.20 -8.50 22.40
N TRP A 55 1.07 -8.61 22.80
CA TRP A 55 2.18 -7.99 22.08
C TRP A 55 2.22 -8.38 20.60
N MET A 56 1.84 -9.63 20.29
CA MET A 56 1.83 -10.15 18.92
C MET A 56 0.64 -9.61 18.12
N GLY A 57 -0.56 -9.52 18.72
CA GLY A 57 -1.72 -8.86 18.10
C GLY A 57 -1.47 -7.39 17.78
N ARG A 58 -0.79 -6.67 18.69
CA ARG A 58 -0.38 -5.27 18.47
C ARG A 58 0.66 -5.14 17.37
N LEU A 59 1.68 -6.01 17.36
CA LEU A 59 2.70 -6.02 16.32
C LEU A 59 2.09 -6.28 14.95
N ASP A 60 1.21 -7.28 14.86
CA ASP A 60 0.49 -7.60 13.63
C ASP A 60 -0.37 -6.43 13.16
N GLY A 61 -1.17 -5.83 14.05
CA GLY A 61 -1.95 -4.63 13.74
C GLY A 61 -1.09 -3.46 13.26
N ALA A 62 0.07 -3.22 13.90
CA ALA A 62 1.00 -2.18 13.50
C ALA A 62 1.59 -2.43 12.11
N VAL A 63 1.95 -3.69 11.80
CA VAL A 63 2.43 -4.11 10.47
C VAL A 63 1.31 -3.93 9.44
N PHE A 64 0.11 -4.42 9.74
CA PHE A 64 -1.07 -4.32 8.89
C PHE A 64 -1.36 -2.88 8.46
N PHE A 65 -1.41 -1.95 9.42
CA PHE A 65 -1.66 -0.55 9.10
C PHE A 65 -0.50 0.11 8.33
N SER A 66 0.75 -0.32 8.58
CA SER A 66 1.91 0.17 7.84
C SER A 66 1.89 -0.19 6.36
N ILE A 67 1.23 -1.29 5.99
CA ILE A 67 1.00 -1.68 4.59
C ILE A 67 0.25 -0.56 3.86
N TYR A 68 -0.83 -0.05 4.45
CA TYR A 68 -1.63 1.03 3.86
C TYR A 68 -0.86 2.34 3.73
N THR A 69 0.03 2.64 4.66
CA THR A 69 0.94 3.78 4.55
C THR A 69 1.88 3.63 3.37
N ALA A 70 2.52 2.46 3.21
CA ALA A 70 3.44 2.20 2.10
C ALA A 70 2.73 2.24 0.73
N ILE A 71 1.54 1.65 0.64
CA ILE A 71 0.71 1.66 -0.57
C ILE A 71 0.23 3.07 -0.90
N GLY A 72 -0.32 3.78 0.08
CA GLY A 72 -0.77 5.16 -0.11
C GLY A 72 0.37 6.06 -0.56
N ALA A 73 1.55 5.95 0.06
CA ALA A 73 2.74 6.68 -0.38
C ALA A 73 3.12 6.33 -1.84
N THR A 74 3.08 5.06 -2.21
CA THR A 74 3.33 4.62 -3.60
C THR A 74 2.33 5.27 -4.57
N LEU A 75 1.04 5.22 -4.25
CA LEU A 75 -0.03 5.77 -5.08
C LEU A 75 0.07 7.29 -5.23
N VAL A 76 0.41 8.03 -4.16
CA VAL A 76 0.66 9.48 -4.24
C VAL A 76 1.75 9.78 -5.27
N ARG A 77 2.84 9.00 -5.29
CA ARG A 77 3.94 9.21 -6.24
C ARG A 77 3.57 8.84 -7.67
N LEU A 78 2.83 7.75 -7.85
CA LEU A 78 2.34 7.35 -9.18
C LEU A 78 1.30 8.34 -9.70
N ALA A 79 0.49 8.95 -8.82
CA ALA A 79 -0.44 10.01 -9.19
C ALA A 79 0.27 11.25 -9.76
N GLU A 80 1.51 11.55 -9.35
CA GLU A 80 2.30 12.64 -9.96
C GLU A 80 2.61 12.39 -11.44
N GLN A 81 2.61 11.13 -11.88
CA GLN A 81 2.92 10.72 -13.25
C GLN A 81 1.69 10.71 -14.16
N VAL A 82 0.48 10.68 -13.59
CA VAL A 82 -0.76 10.78 -14.38
C VAL A 82 -1.11 12.25 -14.69
N GLY A 83 -1.95 12.47 -15.70
CA GLY A 83 -2.35 13.81 -16.15
C GLY A 83 -2.98 14.66 -15.03
N THR A 84 -2.97 15.99 -15.20
CA THR A 84 -3.37 16.98 -14.18
C THR A 84 -4.79 16.79 -13.63
N TRP A 85 -5.73 16.34 -14.47
CA TRP A 85 -7.14 16.15 -14.09
C TRP A 85 -7.36 15.04 -13.05
N VAL A 86 -6.54 14.00 -13.05
CA VAL A 86 -6.68 12.84 -12.13
C VAL A 86 -5.61 12.84 -11.04
N ARG A 87 -4.50 13.54 -11.27
CA ARG A 87 -3.38 13.65 -10.31
C ARG A 87 -3.85 14.07 -8.92
N TYR A 88 -4.56 15.20 -8.80
CA TYR A 88 -4.92 15.74 -7.48
C TYR A 88 -5.99 14.90 -6.76
N PRO A 89 -7.08 14.48 -7.42
CA PRO A 89 -8.05 13.58 -6.78
C PRO A 89 -7.41 12.25 -6.34
N ALA A 90 -6.63 11.60 -7.20
CA ALA A 90 -5.99 10.32 -6.87
C ALA A 90 -4.97 10.47 -5.74
N ALA A 91 -4.17 11.53 -5.74
CA ALA A 91 -3.21 11.82 -4.68
C ALA A 91 -3.90 12.13 -3.35
N LEU A 92 -5.01 12.89 -3.36
CA LEU A 92 -5.79 13.17 -2.15
C LEU A 92 -6.34 11.88 -1.54
N LEU A 93 -6.99 11.05 -2.35
CA LEU A 93 -7.53 9.75 -1.92
C LEU A 93 -6.45 8.84 -1.33
N ALA A 94 -5.29 8.77 -2.01
CA ALA A 94 -4.14 8.00 -1.52
C ALA A 94 -3.57 8.56 -0.22
N SER A 95 -3.52 9.88 -0.07
CA SER A 95 -2.97 10.54 1.13
C SER A 95 -3.86 10.32 2.35
N VAL A 96 -5.18 10.30 2.18
CA VAL A 96 -6.12 9.97 3.27
C VAL A 96 -5.90 8.54 3.74
N GLY A 97 -5.87 7.57 2.83
CA GLY A 97 -5.59 6.18 3.19
C GLY A 97 -4.21 5.98 3.83
N MET A 98 -3.18 6.69 3.33
CA MET A 98 -1.84 6.71 3.92
C MET A 98 -1.85 7.23 5.36
N ALA A 99 -2.57 8.34 5.61
CA ALA A 99 -2.69 8.94 6.93
C ALA A 99 -3.48 8.03 7.90
N CYS A 100 -4.54 7.37 7.42
CA CYS A 100 -5.27 6.36 8.19
C CYS A 100 -4.35 5.18 8.58
N GLY A 101 -3.54 4.67 7.65
CA GLY A 101 -2.55 3.63 7.95
C GLY A 101 -1.50 4.09 8.95
N LEU A 102 -1.00 5.33 8.82
CA LEU A 102 0.00 5.84 9.75
C LEU A 102 -0.59 5.98 11.16
N ALA A 103 -1.77 6.58 11.27
CA ALA A 103 -2.48 6.73 12.53
C ALA A 103 -2.79 5.37 13.16
N GLY A 104 -3.29 4.41 12.38
CA GLY A 104 -3.56 3.05 12.85
C GLY A 104 -2.31 2.36 13.40
N SER A 105 -1.19 2.46 12.68
CA SER A 105 0.09 1.89 13.13
C SER A 105 0.60 2.56 14.41
N MET A 106 0.53 3.90 14.51
CA MET A 106 0.94 4.61 15.71
C MET A 106 0.09 4.24 16.93
N VAL A 107 -1.24 4.09 16.76
CA VAL A 107 -2.12 3.69 17.86
C VAL A 107 -1.78 2.28 18.35
N MET A 108 -1.44 1.36 17.44
CA MET A 108 -1.02 0.00 17.78
C MET A 108 0.31 -0.02 18.54
N VAL A 109 1.29 0.77 18.11
CA VAL A 109 2.63 0.83 18.72
C VAL A 109 2.63 1.59 20.06
N LEU A 110 1.87 2.67 20.18
CA LEU A 110 1.83 3.54 21.36
C LEU A 110 0.85 3.09 22.44
N ASP A 111 0.20 1.94 22.25
CA ASP A 111 -0.80 1.39 23.17
C ASP A 111 -1.97 2.34 23.47
N LEU A 112 -2.41 3.10 22.45
CA LEU A 112 -3.54 4.04 22.55
C LEU A 112 -4.90 3.35 22.27
N HIS A 113 -4.96 2.03 22.43
CA HIS A 113 -6.00 1.13 21.92
C HIS A 113 -7.42 1.50 22.34
N VAL A 114 -7.61 1.98 23.58
CA VAL A 114 -8.91 1.96 24.25
C VAL A 114 -9.87 3.07 23.77
N HIS A 115 -9.39 4.15 23.13
CA HIS A 115 -10.26 5.28 22.74
C HIS A 115 -10.16 5.69 21.25
N VAL A 116 -9.11 5.27 20.53
CA VAL A 116 -8.81 5.82 19.20
C VAL A 116 -9.16 4.84 18.06
N MET A 117 -9.06 3.52 18.27
CA MET A 117 -9.33 2.53 17.22
C MET A 117 -10.78 2.53 16.73
N GLN A 118 -11.75 2.79 17.61
CA GLN A 118 -13.17 2.83 17.24
C GLN A 118 -13.58 4.10 16.48
N SER A 119 -12.80 5.18 16.58
CA SER A 119 -13.08 6.46 15.95
C SER A 119 -12.30 6.68 14.65
N LEU A 120 -11.29 5.86 14.38
CA LEU A 120 -10.54 5.92 13.12
C LEU A 120 -11.40 5.34 11.98
N PRO A 121 -11.64 6.10 10.89
CA PRO A 121 -12.37 5.62 9.72
C PRO A 121 -11.47 4.72 8.86
N LEU A 122 -10.96 3.62 9.43
CA LEU A 122 -10.03 2.70 8.78
C LEU A 122 -10.65 2.05 7.54
N GLY A 123 -11.90 1.58 7.64
CA GLY A 123 -12.65 1.02 6.51
C GLY A 123 -12.76 2.00 5.33
N PRO A 124 -13.29 3.22 5.54
CA PRO A 124 -13.30 4.25 4.50
C PRO A 124 -11.91 4.59 3.96
N GLY A 125 -10.89 4.72 4.82
CA GLY A 125 -9.53 5.04 4.39
C GLY A 125 -8.93 4.02 3.43
N ILE A 126 -9.16 2.73 3.68
CA ILE A 126 -8.72 1.63 2.81
C ILE A 126 -9.47 1.65 1.47
N LEU A 127 -10.79 1.93 1.49
CA LEU A 127 -11.57 2.06 0.25
C LEU A 127 -11.02 3.18 -0.65
N LEU A 128 -10.61 4.30 -0.08
CA LEU A 128 -10.02 5.41 -0.84
C LEU A 128 -8.69 5.01 -1.50
N LEU A 129 -7.90 4.11 -0.91
CA LEU A 129 -6.71 3.56 -1.56
C LEU A 129 -7.06 2.75 -2.81
N PHE A 130 -8.11 1.93 -2.76
CA PHE A 130 -8.55 1.15 -3.93
C PHE A 130 -9.09 2.06 -5.03
N VAL A 131 -9.90 3.06 -4.68
CA VAL A 131 -10.38 4.06 -5.65
C VAL A 131 -9.21 4.81 -6.27
N SER A 132 -8.22 5.22 -5.47
CA SER A 132 -7.00 5.84 -5.98
C SER A 132 -6.22 4.93 -6.93
N ALA A 133 -6.05 3.65 -6.59
CA ALA A 133 -5.38 2.67 -7.43
C ALA A 133 -6.10 2.47 -8.78
N LEU A 134 -7.44 2.44 -8.81
CA LEU A 134 -8.23 2.40 -10.04
C LEU A 134 -8.01 3.65 -10.89
N LEU A 135 -8.05 4.83 -10.27
CA LEU A 135 -7.85 6.11 -10.97
C LEU A 135 -6.45 6.22 -11.58
N VAL A 136 -5.42 5.89 -10.79
CA VAL A 136 -4.01 5.89 -11.25
C VAL A 136 -3.80 4.83 -12.34
N GLY A 137 -4.25 3.60 -12.12
CA GLY A 137 -4.10 2.50 -13.08
C GLY A 137 -4.84 2.75 -14.39
N GLY A 138 -6.12 3.13 -14.32
CA GLY A 138 -6.94 3.41 -15.51
C GLY A 138 -6.43 4.61 -16.30
N THR A 139 -6.09 5.70 -15.61
CA THR A 139 -5.60 6.91 -16.29
C THR A 139 -4.19 6.72 -16.83
N GLY A 140 -3.31 6.05 -16.08
CA GLY A 140 -1.96 5.69 -16.49
C GLY A 140 -1.95 4.77 -17.73
N TRP A 141 -2.91 3.85 -17.80
CA TRP A 141 -3.13 3.01 -18.98
C TRP A 141 -3.57 3.85 -20.18
N ALA A 142 -4.58 4.70 -20.00
CA ALA A 142 -5.15 5.52 -21.07
C ALA A 142 -4.14 6.52 -21.66
N ASN A 143 -3.32 7.16 -20.80
CA ASN A 143 -2.36 8.17 -21.22
C ASN A 143 -0.96 7.61 -21.53
N ARG A 144 -0.73 6.30 -21.35
CA ARG A 144 0.54 5.60 -21.58
C ARG A 144 1.75 6.17 -20.82
N ARG A 145 1.52 6.90 -19.72
CA ARG A 145 2.59 7.49 -18.90
C ARG A 145 3.17 6.53 -17.87
N ILE A 146 2.42 5.50 -17.52
CA ILE A 146 2.84 4.42 -16.62
C ILE A 146 2.83 3.13 -17.45
N GLY A 147 3.79 2.24 -17.22
CA GLY A 147 3.83 0.97 -17.94
C GLY A 147 2.57 0.14 -17.73
N ARG A 148 2.10 -0.49 -18.81
CA ARG A 148 0.91 -1.35 -18.82
C ARG A 148 0.89 -2.40 -17.69
N PRO A 149 2.01 -3.09 -17.38
CA PRO A 149 2.01 -4.08 -16.29
C PRO A 149 1.71 -3.45 -14.92
N VAL A 150 2.26 -2.25 -14.65
CA VAL A 150 2.01 -1.53 -13.40
C VAL A 150 0.53 -1.12 -13.32
N CYS A 151 -0.03 -0.56 -14.39
CA CYS A 151 -1.44 -0.17 -14.43
C CYS A 151 -2.38 -1.36 -14.19
N VAL A 152 -2.11 -2.51 -14.82
CA VAL A 152 -2.88 -3.74 -14.60
C VAL A 152 -2.76 -4.21 -13.17
N GLY A 153 -1.55 -4.21 -12.60
CA GLY A 153 -1.34 -4.56 -11.20
C GLY A 153 -2.15 -3.69 -10.23
N LEU A 154 -2.19 -2.37 -10.45
CA LEU A 154 -2.98 -1.44 -9.64
C LEU A 154 -4.50 -1.69 -9.75
N MET A 155 -4.99 -1.92 -10.96
CA MET A 155 -6.42 -2.22 -11.18
C MET A 155 -6.79 -3.57 -10.57
N LEU A 156 -5.98 -4.61 -10.76
CA LEU A 156 -6.19 -5.93 -10.16
C LEU A 156 -6.15 -5.85 -8.64
N PHE A 157 -5.22 -5.09 -8.05
CA PHE A 157 -5.18 -4.87 -6.61
C PHE A 157 -6.52 -4.33 -6.10
N ALA A 158 -7.06 -3.28 -6.72
CA ALA A 158 -8.34 -2.71 -6.29
C ALA A 158 -9.54 -3.66 -6.54
N LEU A 159 -9.58 -4.34 -7.68
CA LEU A 159 -10.71 -5.16 -8.11
C LEU A 159 -10.74 -6.56 -7.48
N SER A 160 -9.60 -7.09 -7.01
CA SER A 160 -9.56 -8.41 -6.37
C SER A 160 -9.71 -8.31 -4.86
N THR A 161 -9.16 -7.26 -4.24
CA THR A 161 -9.15 -7.12 -2.78
C THR A 161 -10.56 -6.86 -2.22
N VAL A 162 -11.37 -6.00 -2.87
CA VAL A 162 -12.72 -5.67 -2.38
C VAL A 162 -13.69 -6.85 -2.47
N PRO A 163 -13.88 -7.53 -3.63
CA PRO A 163 -14.80 -8.66 -3.72
C PRO A 163 -14.36 -9.84 -2.85
N LEU A 164 -13.05 -10.06 -2.73
CA LEU A 164 -12.53 -11.14 -1.88
C LEU A 164 -12.83 -10.85 -0.40
N ALA A 165 -12.65 -9.60 0.05
CA ALA A 165 -13.06 -9.20 1.40
C ALA A 165 -14.58 -9.34 1.62
N MET A 166 -15.40 -9.07 0.61
CA MET A 166 -16.86 -9.29 0.69
C MET A 166 -17.23 -10.78 0.69
N ALA A 167 -16.42 -11.64 0.09
CA ALA A 167 -16.64 -13.08 0.04
C ALA A 167 -16.24 -13.80 1.35
N PHE A 168 -15.38 -13.18 2.17
CA PHE A 168 -14.88 -13.79 3.42
C PHE A 168 -15.98 -14.31 4.35
N PRO A 169 -17.04 -13.55 4.68
CA PRO A 169 -18.10 -14.05 5.56
C PRO A 169 -18.83 -15.28 5.02
N MET A 170 -18.85 -15.48 3.70
CA MET A 170 -19.47 -16.65 3.07
C MET A 170 -18.56 -17.88 3.09
N LEU A 171 -17.24 -17.67 3.18
CA LEU A 171 -16.23 -18.73 3.15
C LEU A 171 -15.78 -19.16 4.55
N GLU A 172 -15.93 -18.30 5.54
CA GLU A 172 -15.61 -18.55 6.95
C GLU A 172 -16.20 -19.85 7.53
N PRO A 173 -17.43 -20.28 7.18
CA PRO A 173 -17.97 -21.56 7.67
C PRO A 173 -17.23 -22.81 7.11
N TRP A 174 -16.50 -22.65 6.01
CA TRP A 174 -15.91 -23.76 5.25
C TRP A 174 -14.39 -23.83 5.36
N LEU A 175 -13.74 -22.71 5.66
CA LEU A 175 -12.30 -22.58 5.69
C LEU A 175 -11.87 -21.83 6.96
N PRO A 176 -10.80 -22.28 7.65
CA PRO A 176 -10.27 -21.53 8.77
C PRO A 176 -9.86 -20.12 8.35
N MET A 177 -10.09 -19.13 9.23
CA MET A 177 -9.80 -17.73 8.91
C MET A 177 -8.33 -17.49 8.50
N TYR A 178 -7.35 -18.16 9.11
CA TYR A 178 -5.95 -18.03 8.67
C TYR A 178 -5.73 -18.45 7.22
N VAL A 179 -6.46 -19.45 6.72
CA VAL A 179 -6.38 -19.92 5.34
C VAL A 179 -6.97 -18.87 4.40
N LEU A 180 -8.12 -18.29 4.76
CA LEU A 180 -8.76 -17.23 3.98
C LEU A 180 -7.88 -15.98 3.88
N TYR A 181 -7.22 -15.62 5.00
CA TYR A 181 -6.28 -14.51 5.05
C TYR A 181 -5.04 -14.79 4.19
N ASP A 182 -4.49 -16.00 4.23
CA ASP A 182 -3.33 -16.37 3.41
C ASP A 182 -3.67 -16.28 1.91
N PHE A 183 -4.82 -16.83 1.49
CA PHE A 183 -5.30 -16.76 0.10
C PHE A 183 -5.59 -15.33 -0.40
N HIS A 184 -5.74 -14.37 0.50
CA HIS A 184 -5.97 -12.98 0.15
C HIS A 184 -4.70 -12.15 0.19
N PHE A 185 -4.02 -12.14 1.34
CA PHE A 185 -2.91 -11.25 1.61
C PHE A 185 -1.61 -11.71 0.95
N LEU A 186 -1.36 -13.02 0.81
CA LEU A 186 -0.14 -13.51 0.18
C LEU A 186 -0.10 -13.18 -1.33
N PRO A 187 -1.14 -13.47 -2.14
CA PRO A 187 -1.15 -13.08 -3.54
C PRO A 187 -1.06 -11.56 -3.73
N VAL A 188 -1.72 -10.78 -2.88
CA VAL A 188 -1.65 -9.33 -2.90
C VAL A 188 -0.21 -8.85 -2.60
N GLY A 189 0.44 -9.39 -1.58
CA GLY A 189 1.83 -9.09 -1.24
C GLY A 189 2.81 -9.41 -2.38
N LEU A 190 2.69 -10.60 -2.97
CA LEU A 190 3.48 -10.99 -4.14
C LEU A 190 3.21 -10.09 -5.36
N GLY A 191 1.95 -9.69 -5.56
CA GLY A 191 1.56 -8.72 -6.60
C GLY A 191 2.26 -7.37 -6.42
N TRP A 192 2.36 -6.87 -5.19
CA TRP A 192 3.08 -5.63 -4.87
C TRP A 192 4.59 -5.75 -5.08
N ILE A 193 5.20 -6.89 -4.76
CA ILE A 193 6.62 -7.15 -5.06
C ILE A 193 6.86 -7.19 -6.58
N ALA A 194 5.98 -7.84 -7.34
CA ALA A 194 6.05 -7.87 -8.79
C ALA A 194 5.90 -6.47 -9.40
N LEU A 195 5.00 -5.65 -8.86
CA LEU A 195 4.81 -4.25 -9.26
C LEU A 195 6.06 -3.42 -8.95
N ALA A 196 6.66 -3.59 -7.77
CA ALA A 196 7.92 -2.95 -7.40
C ALA A 196 9.05 -3.30 -8.39
N TRP A 197 9.15 -4.57 -8.77
CA TRP A 197 10.12 -5.01 -9.77
C TRP A 197 9.91 -4.31 -11.12
N GLN A 198 8.66 -4.19 -11.58
CA GLN A 198 8.36 -3.49 -12.84
C GLN A 198 8.68 -1.99 -12.75
N LEU A 199 8.30 -1.33 -11.66
CA LEU A 199 8.65 0.08 -11.43
C LEU A 199 10.17 0.29 -11.43
N ARG A 200 10.94 -0.59 -10.80
CA ARG A 200 12.41 -0.54 -10.82
C ARG A 200 12.96 -0.67 -12.25
N ARG A 201 12.42 -1.60 -13.05
CA ARG A 201 12.83 -1.75 -14.45
C ARG A 201 12.52 -0.50 -15.27
N GLU A 202 11.35 0.08 -15.11
CA GLU A 202 10.95 1.31 -15.81
C GLU A 202 11.87 2.49 -15.44
N GLU A 203 12.20 2.66 -14.15
CA GLU A 203 13.14 3.70 -13.70
C GLU A 203 14.53 3.51 -14.33
N ILE A 204 15.09 2.29 -14.32
CA ILE A 204 16.39 1.99 -14.94
C ILE A 204 16.38 2.31 -16.44
N LEU A 205 15.33 1.89 -17.15
CA LEU A 205 15.21 2.13 -18.60
C LEU A 205 15.06 3.61 -18.91
N SER A 206 14.35 4.38 -18.07
CA SER A 206 14.22 5.83 -18.23
C SER A 206 15.53 6.59 -17.99
N ALA A 207 16.39 6.11 -17.08
CA ALA A 207 17.69 6.72 -16.80
C ALA A 207 18.75 6.48 -17.90
N SER A 208 18.51 5.48 -18.76
CA SER A 208 19.39 5.16 -19.90
C SER A 208 19.06 5.89 -21.20
N ARG A 209 17.98 6.70 -21.22
CA ARG A 209 17.57 7.53 -22.37
C ARG A 209 17.97 8.98 -22.16
#